data_AF-A0A950JNP1-F1
#
_entry.id   AF-A0A950JNP1-F1
#
_cell.length_a   1.000
_cell.length_b   1.000
_cell.length_c   1.000
_cell.angle_alpha   90.00
_cell.angle_beta   90.00
_cell.angle_gamma   90.00
#
_symmetry.space_group_name_H-M   'P 1'
#
loop_
_entity.id
_entity.type
_entity.pdbx_description
1 polymer ?
#
loop_
_entity_poly.entity_id
_entity_poly.type
_entity_poly.pdbx_seq_one_letter_code
_entity_poly.pdbx_strand_id
1 'polypeptide(L)'
;SLGRMLDPIADKLLVSAVILVLAANQTISGATLWAAIVILCREILVSGLREYLAELRVPLPVTAVAKWKTAVQFIALGFLIAGPAGEAVLPGLITTGLVLLWIAAILTLYTGWDYMKASYDNVGSD
;
A
#
# COMPACT_ATOMS: atom_id res chain seq x y z
N SER A 1 -23.18 0.49 10.59
CA SER A 1 -23.55 1.74 9.91
C SER A 1 -22.79 1.81 8.60
N LEU A 2 -23.37 2.41 7.56
CA LEU A 2 -22.71 2.66 6.27
C LEU A 2 -21.29 3.24 6.45
N GLY A 3 -21.09 4.14 7.41
CA GLY A 3 -19.77 4.70 7.74
C GLY A 3 -18.67 3.66 8.02
N ARG A 4 -18.97 2.59 8.78
CA ARG A 4 -17.99 1.54 9.11
C ARG A 4 -17.52 0.73 7.88
N MET A 5 -18.34 0.69 6.83
CA MET A 5 -17.98 0.05 5.55
C MET A 5 -17.18 1.01 4.66
N LEU A 6 -17.43 2.32 4.77
CA LEU A 6 -16.74 3.35 4.00
C LEU A 6 -15.34 3.66 4.52
N ASP A 7 -15.08 3.57 5.83
CA ASP A 7 -13.77 3.90 6.42
C ASP A 7 -12.60 3.15 5.74
N PRO A 8 -12.64 1.81 5.53
CA PRO A 8 -11.54 1.09 4.91
C PRO A 8 -11.39 1.33 3.40
N ILE A 9 -12.44 1.86 2.76
CA ILE A 9 -12.43 2.23 1.33
C ILE A 9 -11.81 3.61 1.19
N ALA A 10 -12.20 4.56 2.05
CA ALA A 10 -11.66 5.91 2.09
C ALA A 10 -10.14 5.89 2.32
N ASP A 11 -9.64 5.07 3.23
CA ASP A 11 -8.20 4.95 3.50
C ASP A 11 -7.40 4.57 2.24
N LYS A 12 -7.88 3.60 1.46
CA LYS A 12 -7.19 3.15 0.24
C LYS A 12 -7.26 4.18 -0.87
N LEU A 13 -8.40 4.85 -1.01
CA LEU A 13 -8.58 5.91 -2.00
C LEU A 13 -7.68 7.10 -1.67
N LEU A 14 -7.57 7.48 -0.40
CA LEU A 14 -6.67 8.53 0.06
C LEU A 14 -5.23 8.22 -0.30
N VAL A 15 -4.75 7.03 0.06
CA VAL A 15 -3.39 6.57 -0.25
C VAL A 15 -3.12 6.56 -1.75
N SER A 16 -4.07 6.04 -2.53
CA SER A 16 -3.96 6.01 -3.98
C SER A 16 -3.90 7.41 -4.58
N ALA A 17 -4.75 8.32 -4.11
CA ALA A 17 -4.77 9.70 -4.55
C ALA A 17 -3.44 10.42 -4.23
N VAL A 18 -2.89 10.22 -3.04
CA VAL A 18 -1.59 10.78 -2.65
C VAL A 18 -0.49 10.29 -3.58
N ILE A 19 -0.41 8.98 -3.84
CA ILE A 19 0.58 8.41 -4.77
C ILE A 19 0.44 9.01 -6.17
N LEU A 20 -0.78 9.18 -6.67
CA LEU A 20 -1.05 9.79 -7.97
C LEU A 20 -0.61 11.25 -8.04
N VAL A 21 -0.89 12.04 -7.00
CA VAL A 21 -0.44 13.45 -6.92
C VAL A 21 1.08 13.54 -6.87
N LEU A 22 1.74 12.67 -6.09
CA LEU A 22 3.20 12.60 -6.01
C LEU A 22 3.86 12.12 -7.31
N ALA A 23 3.17 11.32 -8.12
CA ALA A 23 3.62 10.98 -9.47
C ALA A 23 3.41 12.17 -10.42
N ALA A 24 2.26 12.84 -10.35
CA ALA A 24 1.93 13.98 -11.20
C ALA A 24 2.89 15.16 -11.01
N ASN A 25 3.31 15.43 -9.77
CA ASN A 25 4.27 16.50 -9.44
C ASN A 25 5.75 16.09 -9.64
N GLN A 26 6.01 14.91 -10.24
CA GLN A 26 7.34 14.35 -10.51
C GLN A 26 8.20 14.00 -9.28
N THR A 27 7.63 14.04 -8.07
CA THR A 27 8.34 13.59 -6.85
C THR A 27 8.58 12.08 -6.89
N ILE A 28 7.58 11.31 -7.33
CA ILE A 28 7.71 9.90 -7.70
C ILE A 28 7.89 9.83 -9.21
N SER A 29 9.12 9.64 -9.66
CA SER A 29 9.46 9.57 -11.09
C SER A 29 10.53 8.51 -11.36
N GLY A 30 10.78 8.24 -12.65
CA GLY A 30 11.79 7.26 -13.09
C GLY A 30 11.53 5.86 -12.53
N ALA A 31 12.55 5.25 -11.93
CA ALA A 31 12.44 3.89 -11.39
C ALA A 31 11.42 3.79 -10.24
N THR A 32 11.29 4.82 -9.41
CA THR A 32 10.41 4.78 -8.22
C THR A 32 8.92 4.76 -8.58
N LEU A 33 8.57 5.12 -9.82
CA LEU A 33 7.21 4.93 -10.34
C LEU A 33 6.78 3.46 -10.32
N TRP A 34 7.69 2.52 -10.52
CA TRP A 34 7.40 1.09 -10.42
C TRP A 34 7.00 0.67 -9.00
N ALA A 35 7.65 1.24 -7.98
CA ALA A 35 7.29 0.99 -6.58
C ALA A 35 5.85 1.46 -6.29
N ALA A 36 5.49 2.65 -6.76
CA ALA A 36 4.14 3.19 -6.65
C ALA A 36 3.10 2.32 -7.36
N ILE A 37 3.38 1.88 -8.60
CA ILE A 37 2.49 0.99 -9.36
C ILE A 37 2.26 -0.33 -8.60
N VAL A 38 3.34 -0.95 -8.11
CA VAL A 38 3.26 -2.20 -7.32
C VAL A 38 2.35 -2.04 -6.09
N ILE A 39 2.50 -0.92 -5.37
CA ILE A 39 1.67 -0.63 -4.20
C ILE A 39 0.19 -0.50 -4.60
N LEU A 40 -0.12 0.31 -5.61
CA LEU A 40 -1.48 0.54 -6.09
C LEU A 40 -2.15 -0.75 -6.58
N CYS A 41 -1.48 -1.49 -7.47
CA CYS A 41 -2.00 -2.73 -8.01
C CYS A 41 -2.34 -3.72 -6.89
N ARG A 42 -1.43 -3.90 -5.93
CA ARG A 42 -1.66 -4.83 -4.80
C ARG A 42 -2.77 -4.34 -3.88
N GLU A 43 -2.87 -3.05 -3.60
CA GLU A 43 -3.96 -2.52 -2.77
C GLU A 43 -5.34 -2.84 -3.33
N ILE A 44 -5.50 -2.76 -4.66
CA ILE A 44 -6.75 -3.15 -5.33
C ILE A 44 -6.92 -4.68 -5.29
N LEU A 45 -5.89 -5.44 -5.70
CA LEU A 45 -5.94 -6.91 -5.80
C LEU A 45 -6.30 -7.59 -4.48
N VAL A 46 -5.56 -7.27 -3.40
CA VAL A 46 -5.78 -7.89 -2.08
C VAL A 46 -7.11 -7.41 -1.46
N SER A 47 -7.58 -6.22 -1.83
CA SER A 47 -8.92 -5.77 -1.40
C SER A 47 -10.02 -6.60 -2.03
N GLY A 48 -9.99 -6.78 -3.35
CA GLY A 48 -10.96 -7.62 -4.07
C GLY A 48 -10.90 -9.07 -3.61
N LEU A 49 -9.69 -9.62 -3.38
CA LEU A 49 -9.52 -10.98 -2.87
C LEU A 49 -10.13 -11.15 -1.47
N ARG A 50 -9.91 -10.20 -0.57
CA ARG A 50 -10.48 -10.24 0.79
C ARG A 50 -12.00 -10.11 0.77
N GLU A 51 -12.55 -9.32 -0.14
CA GLU A 51 -14.00 -9.19 -0.32
C GLU A 51 -14.60 -10.50 -0.83
N TYR A 52 -14.03 -11.07 -1.89
CA TYR A 52 -14.43 -12.37 -2.43
C TYR A 52 -14.39 -13.50 -1.39
N LEU A 53 -13.30 -13.61 -0.62
CA LEU A 53 -13.18 -14.66 0.40
C LEU A 53 -14.10 -14.42 1.61
N ALA A 54 -14.44 -13.16 1.91
CA ALA A 54 -15.43 -12.85 2.93
C ALA A 54 -16.83 -13.34 2.52
N GLU A 55 -17.19 -13.26 1.24
CA GLU A 55 -18.44 -13.84 0.72
C GLU A 55 -18.46 -15.37 0.89
N LEU A 56 -17.31 -16.03 0.68
CA LEU A 56 -17.13 -17.47 0.90
C LEU A 56 -16.98 -17.87 2.38
N ARG A 57 -17.04 -16.92 3.32
CA ARG A 57 -16.82 -17.13 4.76
C ARG A 57 -15.46 -17.76 5.11
N VAL A 58 -14.45 -17.59 4.25
CA VAL A 58 -13.08 -18.03 4.50
C VAL A 58 -12.33 -16.92 5.24
N PRO A 59 -11.91 -17.12 6.50
CA PRO A 59 -11.21 -16.08 7.25
C PRO A 59 -9.79 -15.90 6.72
N LEU A 60 -9.47 -14.68 6.26
CA LEU A 60 -8.10 -14.29 5.91
C LEU A 60 -7.46 -13.54 7.08
N PRO A 61 -6.60 -14.19 7.89
CA PRO A 61 -5.96 -13.54 9.02
C PRO A 61 -5.02 -12.42 8.56
N VAL A 62 -5.05 -11.29 9.28
CA VAL A 62 -4.13 -10.17 9.03
C VAL A 62 -2.78 -10.51 9.66
N THR A 63 -1.73 -10.62 8.84
CA THR A 63 -0.37 -10.90 9.32
C THR A 63 0.27 -9.66 9.95
N ALA A 64 1.23 -9.87 10.86
CA ALA A 64 1.99 -8.76 11.45
C ALA A 64 2.77 -7.95 10.40
N VAL A 65 3.25 -8.62 9.34
CA VAL A 65 3.94 -7.98 8.21
C VAL A 65 3.01 -7.04 7.44
N ALA A 66 1.73 -7.39 7.30
CA ALA A 66 0.73 -6.51 6.70
C ALA A 66 0.49 -5.23 7.51
N LYS A 67 0.64 -5.27 8.85
CA LYS A 67 0.55 -4.08 9.69
C LYS A 67 1.76 -3.16 9.51
N TRP A 68 2.97 -3.73 9.49
CA TRP A 68 4.21 -2.98 9.29
C TRP A 68 4.29 -2.35 7.89
N LYS A 69 3.80 -3.04 6.85
CA LYS A 69 3.64 -2.45 5.49
C LYS A 69 2.98 -1.08 5.55
N THR A 70 1.81 -0.99 6.20
CA THR A 70 1.00 0.24 6.17
C THR A 70 1.70 1.36 6.94
N ALA A 71 2.33 1.04 8.07
CA ALA A 71 3.12 2.02 8.82
C ALA A 71 4.27 2.58 7.97
N VAL A 72 5.07 1.70 7.34
CA VAL A 72 6.19 2.12 6.48
C VAL A 72 5.70 2.96 5.30
N GLN A 73 4.58 2.56 4.68
CA GLN A 73 3.99 3.29 3.57
C GLN A 73 3.51 4.68 3.98
N PHE A 74 2.82 4.83 5.12
CA PHE A 74 2.36 6.13 5.58
C PHE A 74 3.51 7.05 5.97
N ILE A 75 4.56 6.51 6.58
CA ILE A 75 5.78 7.27 6.87
C ILE A 75 6.45 7.71 5.56
N ALA A 76 6.57 6.82 4.57
CA ALA A 76 7.10 7.17 3.24
C ALA A 76 6.33 8.32 2.61
N LEU A 77 4.99 8.22 2.57
CA LEU A 77 4.14 9.26 2.01
C LEU A 77 4.23 10.57 2.81
N GLY A 78 4.32 10.50 4.14
CA GLY A 78 4.50 11.69 4.99
C GLY A 78 5.76 12.47 4.64
N PHE A 79 6.87 11.77 4.41
CA PHE A 79 8.10 12.40 3.90
C PHE A 79 7.90 12.98 2.49
N LEU A 80 7.33 12.21 1.56
CA LEU A 80 7.20 12.66 0.17
C LEU A 80 6.23 13.85 0.01
N ILE A 81 5.19 13.94 0.84
CA ILE A 81 4.23 15.06 0.84
C ILE A 81 4.90 16.39 1.21
N ALA A 82 5.89 16.37 2.11
CA ALA A 82 6.59 17.60 2.50
C ALA A 82 7.37 18.22 1.32
N GLY A 83 7.75 17.40 0.32
CA GLY A 83 8.28 17.85 -0.96
C GLY A 83 9.49 18.78 -0.83
N PRO A 84 9.66 19.74 -1.77
CA PRO A 84 10.81 20.66 -1.75
C PRO A 84 10.90 21.53 -0.50
N ALA A 85 9.76 21.87 0.12
CA ALA A 85 9.73 22.64 1.36
C ALA A 85 10.31 21.84 2.53
N GLY A 86 9.98 20.54 2.63
CA GLY A 86 10.58 19.63 3.60
C GLY A 86 12.07 19.40 3.35
N GLU A 87 12.47 19.22 2.09
CA GLU A 87 13.87 19.03 1.68
C GLU A 87 14.75 20.23 2.07
N ALA A 88 14.22 21.46 1.99
CA ALA A 88 14.92 22.67 2.40
C ALA A 88 15.19 22.75 3.91
N VAL A 89 14.34 22.11 4.73
CA VAL A 89 14.49 22.08 6.20
C VAL A 89 15.35 20.90 6.66
N LEU A 90 15.14 19.73 6.03
CA LEU A 90 15.87 18.50 6.32
C LEU A 90 16.41 17.91 5.00
N PRO A 91 17.69 18.14 4.68
CA PRO A 91 18.30 17.56 3.49
C PRO A 91 18.25 16.03 3.51
N GLY A 92 17.86 15.41 2.39
CA GLY A 92 17.68 13.96 2.25
C GLY A 92 16.29 13.45 2.60
N LEU A 93 15.33 14.34 2.89
CA LEU A 93 13.97 14.01 3.26
C LEU A 93 13.22 13.29 2.13
N ILE A 94 13.31 13.81 0.90
CA ILE A 94 12.68 13.19 -0.28
C ILE A 94 13.34 11.83 -0.55
N THR A 95 14.67 11.75 -0.51
CA THR A 95 15.41 10.50 -0.74
C THR A 95 14.99 9.43 0.27
N THR A 96 14.86 9.79 1.54
CA THR A 96 14.38 8.90 2.60
C THR A 96 12.96 8.42 2.30
N GLY A 97 12.06 9.32 1.90
CA GLY A 97 10.71 8.97 1.48
C GLY A 97 10.68 7.98 0.32
N LEU A 98 11.52 8.17 -0.71
CA LEU A 98 11.60 7.27 -1.86
C LEU A 98 12.16 5.89 -1.49
N VAL A 99 13.17 5.83 -0.61
CA VAL A 99 13.69 4.56 -0.08
C VAL A 99 12.62 3.81 0.73
N LEU A 100 11.91 4.50 1.61
CA LEU A 100 10.82 3.91 2.37
C LEU A 100 9.68 3.45 1.47
N LEU A 101 9.40 4.14 0.36
CA LEU A 101 8.41 3.71 -0.63
C LEU A 101 8.80 2.39 -1.28
N TRP A 102 10.09 2.21 -1.63
CA TRP A 102 10.59 0.93 -2.14
C TRP A 102 10.49 -0.19 -1.10
N ILE A 103 10.83 0.08 0.16
CA ILE A 103 10.64 -0.88 1.25
C ILE A 103 9.17 -1.25 1.39
N ALA A 104 8.26 -0.26 1.36
CA ALA A 104 6.82 -0.49 1.38
C ALA A 104 6.36 -1.35 0.19
N ALA A 105 6.90 -1.14 -1.02
CA ALA A 105 6.58 -1.93 -2.20
C ALA A 105 7.02 -3.40 -2.05
N ILE A 106 8.22 -3.64 -1.51
CA ILE A 106 8.72 -5.01 -1.25
C ILE A 106 7.85 -5.72 -0.21
N LEU A 107 7.55 -5.07 0.91
CA LEU A 107 6.63 -5.62 1.93
C LEU A 107 5.24 -5.86 1.36
N THR A 108 4.81 -5.01 0.42
CA THR A 108 3.53 -5.13 -0.27
C THR A 108 3.47 -6.37 -1.16
N LEU A 109 4.54 -6.68 -1.90
CA LEU A 109 4.66 -7.91 -2.67
C LEU A 109 4.69 -9.15 -1.79
N TYR A 110 5.52 -9.15 -0.75
CA TYR A 110 5.63 -10.26 0.20
C TYR A 110 4.27 -10.61 0.79
N THR A 111 3.58 -9.62 1.34
CA THR A 111 2.25 -9.82 1.92
C THR A 111 1.21 -10.17 0.86
N GLY A 112 1.31 -9.64 -0.36
CA GLY A 112 0.44 -10.01 -1.47
C GLY A 112 0.55 -11.49 -1.82
N TRP A 113 1.78 -12.03 -1.85
CA TRP A 113 2.03 -13.46 -2.05
C TRP A 113 1.43 -14.32 -0.93
N ASP A 114 1.63 -13.95 0.33
CA ASP A 114 1.04 -14.64 1.48
C ASP A 114 -0.50 -14.74 1.36
N TYR A 115 -1.15 -13.66 0.93
CA TYR A 115 -2.60 -13.64 0.71
C TYR A 115 -3.04 -14.56 -0.44
N MET A 116 -2.33 -14.54 -1.56
CA MET A 116 -2.63 -15.39 -2.71
C MET A 116 -2.47 -16.88 -2.36
N LYS A 117 -1.39 -17.23 -1.66
CA LYS A 117 -1.14 -18.60 -1.21
C LYS A 117 -2.22 -19.07 -0.23
N ALA A 118 -2.53 -18.27 0.78
CA ALA A 118 -3.60 -18.58 1.72
C ALA A 118 -4.94 -18.78 1.01
N SER A 119 -5.26 -17.97 0.00
CA SER A 119 -6.47 -18.16 -0.80
C SER A 119 -6.49 -19.49 -1.54
N TYR A 120 -5.38 -19.86 -2.18
CA TYR A 120 -5.29 -21.12 -2.94
C TYR A 120 -5.46 -22.33 -2.02
N ASP A 121 -4.79 -22.33 -0.87
CA ASP A 121 -4.84 -23.45 0.08
C ASP A 121 -6.24 -23.65 0.68
N ASN A 122 -7.04 -22.58 0.86
CA ASN A 122 -8.38 -22.67 1.44
C ASN A 122 -9.49 -22.93 0.41
N VAL A 123 -9.26 -22.64 -0.88
CA VAL A 123 -10.26 -22.88 -1.96
C VAL A 123 -10.01 -24.20 -2.67
N GLY A 124 -8.77 -24.69 -2.71
CA GLY A 124 -8.40 -25.97 -3.33
C GLY A 124 -8.60 -27.21 -2.42
N SER A 125 -9.07 -27.02 -1.19
CA SER A 125 -9.32 -28.09 -0.22
C SER A 125 -10.78 -28.60 -0.20
N ASP A 126 -11.63 -28.07 -1.09
CA ASP A 126 -12.99 -28.55 -1.38
C ASP A 126 -13.04 -29.25 -2.75
#